data_AF-A0A368QJS7-F1
#
_entry.id   AF-A0A368QJS7-F1
#
_cell.length_a   1.000
_cell.length_b   1.000
_cell.length_c   1.000
_cell.angle_alpha   90.00
_cell.angle_beta   90.00
_cell.angle_gamma   90.00
#
_symmetry.space_group_name_H-M   'P 1'
#
loop_
_entity.id
_entity.type
_entity.pdbx_description
1 polymer ?
#
loop_
_entity_poly.entity_id
_entity_poly.type
_entity_poly.pdbx_seq_one_letter_code
_entity_poly.pdbx_strand_id
1 'polypeptide(L)'
;MEGATGVGASECERKPLSEVVGDCVQRWFQDAFKEARKGDVANQVLVAQMFFSGYGVPKNEYKGRQWMDRASKYRSSALKVGMKRPGYNASDSDSDEANDDANQ
;
A
#
# COMPACT_ATOMS: atom_id res chain seq x y z
N MET A 1 -59.30 2.77 21.83
CA MET A 1 -58.22 3.77 21.99
C MET A 1 -56.98 3.21 21.35
N GLU A 2 -56.62 3.78 20.21
CA GLU A 2 -55.40 3.51 19.46
C GLU A 2 -54.21 4.19 20.16
N GLY A 3 -53.05 3.55 20.16
CA GLY A 3 -51.79 4.11 20.69
C GLY A 3 -50.89 2.98 21.21
N ALA A 4 -49.65 2.81 20.79
CA ALA A 4 -48.70 3.79 20.28
C ALA A 4 -47.90 3.21 19.10
N THR A 5 -47.78 4.02 18.06
CA THR A 5 -46.87 3.82 16.94
C THR A 5 -45.42 3.83 17.43
N GLY A 6 -44.65 2.92 16.85
CA GLY A 6 -43.27 2.63 17.21
C GLY A 6 -42.38 3.86 17.22
N VAL A 7 -41.59 3.94 18.29
CA VAL A 7 -40.41 4.79 18.38
C VAL A 7 -39.43 4.30 17.31
N GLY A 8 -39.50 4.89 16.12
CA GLY A 8 -38.45 4.82 15.12
C GLY A 8 -37.25 5.63 15.61
N ALA A 9 -36.57 5.11 16.63
CA ALA A 9 -35.23 5.57 16.94
C ALA A 9 -34.38 5.24 15.71
N SER A 10 -33.90 6.28 15.04
CA SER A 10 -32.78 6.16 14.13
C SER A 10 -31.58 5.69 14.95
N GLU A 11 -31.46 4.39 15.14
CA GLU A 11 -30.27 3.76 15.67
C GLU A 11 -29.16 4.08 14.68
N CYS A 12 -28.25 4.99 15.04
CA CYS A 12 -26.93 4.96 14.45
C CYS A 12 -26.36 3.58 14.78
N GLU A 13 -26.53 2.62 13.86
CA GLU A 13 -26.06 1.25 14.00
C GLU A 13 -24.58 1.31 14.37
N ARG A 14 -24.28 0.92 15.61
CA ARG A 14 -22.91 0.87 16.11
C ARG A 14 -22.22 -0.30 15.42
N LYS A 15 -21.53 0.01 14.33
CA LYS A 15 -20.70 -0.95 13.62
C LYS A 15 -19.46 -1.32 14.45
N PRO A 16 -19.01 -2.58 14.41
CA PRO A 16 -17.75 -2.95 15.04
C PRO A 16 -16.59 -2.20 14.37
N LEU A 17 -15.58 -1.83 15.15
CA LEU A 17 -14.42 -1.08 14.65
C LEU A 17 -13.73 -1.79 13.48
N SER A 18 -13.70 -3.13 13.47
CA SER A 18 -13.17 -3.93 12.37
C SER A 18 -13.88 -3.67 11.04
N GLU A 19 -15.20 -3.52 11.06
CA GLU A 19 -16.00 -3.22 9.87
C GLU A 19 -15.76 -1.79 9.40
N VAL A 20 -15.74 -0.82 10.33
CA VAL A 20 -15.46 0.58 9.98
C VAL A 20 -14.07 0.73 9.36
N VAL A 21 -13.06 0.08 9.94
CA VAL A 21 -11.69 0.08 9.39
C VAL A 21 -11.66 -0.64 8.05
N GLY A 22 -12.37 -1.76 7.89
CA GLY A 22 -12.50 -2.47 6.61
C GLY A 22 -13.07 -1.57 5.50
N ASP A 23 -14.19 -0.90 5.79
CA ASP A 23 -14.83 0.07 4.90
C ASP A 23 -13.89 1.22 4.53
N CYS A 24 -13.15 1.75 5.52
CA CYS A 24 -12.17 2.81 5.30
C CYS A 24 -11.05 2.37 4.37
N VAL A 25 -10.48 1.18 4.58
CA VAL A 25 -9.38 0.66 3.75
C VAL A 25 -9.87 0.36 2.32
N GLN A 26 -11.12 -0.12 2.18
CA GLN A 26 -11.72 -0.35 0.86
C GLN A 26 -11.98 0.95 0.10
N ARG A 27 -12.49 1.99 0.76
CA ARG A 27 -12.64 3.33 0.15
C ARG A 27 -11.27 3.91 -0.24
N TRP A 28 -10.30 3.79 0.65
CA TRP A 28 -8.93 4.24 0.38
C TRP A 28 -8.33 3.56 -0.86
N PHE A 29 -8.54 2.25 -1.02
CA PHE A 29 -8.13 1.55 -2.23
C PHE A 29 -8.80 2.14 -3.48
N GLN A 30 -10.10 2.41 -3.43
CA GLN A 30 -10.84 2.95 -4.59
C GLN A 30 -10.33 4.34 -4.99
N ASP A 31 -10.07 5.20 -4.01
CA ASP A 31 -9.52 6.54 -4.26
C ASP A 31 -8.11 6.46 -4.87
N ALA A 32 -7.23 5.65 -4.27
CA ALA A 32 -5.89 5.40 -4.81
C ALA A 32 -5.94 4.81 -6.23
N PHE A 33 -6.88 3.88 -6.48
CA PHE A 33 -7.06 3.25 -7.78
C PHE A 33 -7.52 4.25 -8.84
N LYS A 34 -8.40 5.20 -8.47
CA LYS A 34 -8.87 6.26 -9.36
C LYS A 34 -7.72 7.17 -9.78
N GLU A 35 -6.87 7.60 -8.85
CA GLU A 35 -5.71 8.44 -9.14
C GLU A 35 -4.62 7.67 -9.90
N ALA A 36 -4.37 6.41 -9.55
CA ALA A 36 -3.44 5.54 -10.28
C ALA A 36 -3.83 5.40 -11.77
N ARG A 37 -5.12 5.32 -12.06
CA ARG A 37 -5.67 5.28 -13.44
C ARG A 37 -5.49 6.59 -14.20
N LYS A 38 -5.45 7.73 -13.51
CA LYS A 38 -5.14 9.04 -14.13
C LYS A 38 -3.67 9.17 -14.51
N GLY A 39 -2.82 8.23 -14.08
CA GLY A 39 -1.39 8.23 -14.40
C GLY A 39 -0.51 8.68 -13.25
N ASP A 40 -1.05 8.89 -12.04
CA ASP A 40 -0.24 9.22 -10.87
C ASP A 40 0.61 8.02 -10.46
N VAL A 41 1.93 8.17 -10.63
CA VAL A 41 2.93 7.15 -10.33
C VAL A 41 2.95 6.80 -8.85
N ALA A 42 2.74 7.77 -7.95
CA ALA A 42 2.73 7.51 -6.51
C ALA A 42 1.55 6.59 -6.14
N ASN A 43 0.38 6.87 -6.69
CA ASN A 43 -0.81 6.05 -6.49
C ASN A 43 -0.71 4.67 -7.20
N GLN A 44 -0.02 4.56 -8.33
CA GLN A 44 0.27 3.25 -8.95
C GLN A 44 1.13 2.36 -8.06
N VAL A 45 2.16 2.92 -7.41
CA VAL A 45 2.98 2.19 -6.42
C VAL A 45 2.15 1.82 -5.19
N LEU A 46 1.30 2.74 -4.69
CA LEU A 46 0.43 2.48 -3.55
C LEU A 46 -0.54 1.32 -3.84
N VAL A 47 -1.25 1.35 -4.97
CA VAL A 47 -2.16 0.27 -5.41
C VAL A 47 -1.42 -1.06 -5.53
N ALA A 48 -0.19 -1.05 -6.07
CA ALA A 48 0.63 -2.25 -6.15
C ALA A 48 0.93 -2.83 -4.76
N GLN A 49 1.31 -1.99 -3.80
CA GLN A 49 1.56 -2.40 -2.42
C GLN A 49 0.31 -2.93 -1.73
N MET A 50 -0.85 -2.30 -1.95
CA MET A 50 -2.13 -2.78 -1.42
C MET A 50 -2.48 -4.18 -1.96
N PHE A 51 -2.19 -4.46 -3.22
CA PHE A 51 -2.34 -5.81 -3.79
C PHE A 51 -1.35 -6.84 -3.22
N PHE A 52 -0.12 -6.44 -2.87
CA PHE A 52 0.85 -7.35 -2.24
C PHE A 52 0.50 -7.68 -0.79
N SER A 53 0.02 -6.69 -0.03
CA SER A 53 -0.33 -6.84 1.37
C SER A 53 -1.75 -7.37 1.59
N GLY A 54 -2.65 -7.17 0.63
CA GLY A 54 -4.07 -7.53 0.76
C GLY A 54 -4.88 -6.52 1.58
N TYR A 55 -4.49 -5.25 1.61
CA TYR A 55 -5.23 -4.20 2.30
C TYR A 55 -6.37 -3.68 1.44
N GLY A 56 -7.62 -3.82 1.90
CA GLY A 56 -8.83 -3.32 1.22
C GLY A 56 -9.21 -4.07 -0.05
N VAL A 57 -8.34 -4.97 -0.52
CA VAL A 57 -8.55 -5.86 -1.65
C VAL A 57 -7.92 -7.22 -1.37
N PRO A 58 -8.43 -8.31 -1.97
CA PRO A 58 -7.78 -9.61 -1.89
C PRO A 58 -6.33 -9.53 -2.38
N LYS A 59 -5.41 -10.13 -1.61
CA LYS A 59 -4.00 -10.22 -1.98
C LYS A 59 -3.87 -10.83 -3.37
N ASN A 60 -3.21 -10.12 -4.28
CA ASN A 60 -2.97 -10.57 -5.63
C ASN A 60 -1.63 -10.03 -6.14
N GLU A 61 -0.58 -10.84 -5.96
CA GLU A 61 0.78 -10.47 -6.30
C GLU A 61 0.97 -10.25 -7.81
N TYR A 62 0.19 -10.93 -8.65
CA TYR A 62 0.21 -10.74 -10.09
C TYR A 62 -0.28 -9.34 -10.48
N LYS A 63 -1.43 -8.92 -9.95
CA LYS A 63 -1.95 -7.55 -10.16
C LYS A 63 -1.01 -6.49 -9.57
N GLY A 64 -0.44 -6.76 -8.39
CA GLY A 64 0.56 -5.90 -7.77
C GLY A 64 1.75 -5.64 -8.69
N ARG A 65 2.32 -6.70 -9.29
CA ARG A 65 3.41 -6.57 -10.27
C ARG A 65 3.01 -5.76 -11.50
N GLN A 66 1.82 -5.99 -12.07
CA GLN A 66 1.37 -5.21 -13.23
C GLN A 66 1.28 -3.71 -12.95
N TRP A 67 0.80 -3.33 -11.76
CA TRP A 67 0.75 -1.92 -11.35
C TRP A 67 2.15 -1.36 -11.09
N MET A 68 3.05 -2.17 -10.52
CA MET A 68 4.45 -1.78 -10.31
C MET A 68 5.21 -1.59 -11.63
N ASP A 69 4.99 -2.45 -12.62
CA ASP A 69 5.57 -2.33 -13.96
C ASP A 69 5.07 -1.06 -14.66
N ARG A 70 3.79 -0.72 -14.47
CA ARG A 70 3.18 0.51 -14.99
C ARG A 70 3.82 1.76 -14.37
N ALA A 71 4.06 1.74 -13.05
CA ALA A 71 4.75 2.82 -12.35
C ALA A 71 6.24 2.92 -12.76
N SER A 72 6.91 1.79 -12.94
CA SER A 72 8.34 1.71 -13.28
C SER A 72 8.65 2.25 -14.67
N LYS A 73 7.74 2.07 -15.63
CA LYS A 73 7.87 2.67 -16.98
C LYS A 73 7.93 4.20 -16.96
N TYR A 74 7.34 4.84 -15.95
CA TYR A 74 7.37 6.29 -15.79
C TYR A 74 8.55 6.77 -14.94
N ARG A 75 9.22 5.83 -14.25
CA ARG A 75 10.22 6.09 -13.22
C ARG A 75 11.43 5.19 -13.43
N SER A 76 11.99 5.18 -14.65
CA SER A 76 13.13 4.36 -15.06
C SER A 76 14.44 4.59 -14.28
N SER A 77 14.44 5.40 -13.21
CA SER A 77 15.61 5.63 -12.37
C SER A 77 15.37 5.62 -10.85
N ALA A 78 14.12 5.69 -10.35
CA ALA A 78 13.87 5.94 -8.91
C ALA A 78 13.10 4.84 -8.14
N LEU A 79 12.96 3.63 -8.70
CA LEU A 79 12.38 2.46 -7.99
C LEU A 79 13.41 1.38 -7.65
N LYS A 80 14.71 1.68 -7.70
CA LYS A 80 15.75 0.77 -7.18
C LYS A 80 16.03 0.94 -5.69
N VAL A 81 15.35 1.90 -5.04
CA VAL A 81 15.35 2.13 -3.59
C VAL A 81 13.93 1.88 -3.08
N GLY A 82 13.66 0.72 -2.49
CA GLY A 82 12.36 0.48 -1.87
C GLY A 82 11.98 -0.97 -1.61
N MET A 83 12.66 -1.95 -2.23
CA MET A 83 12.41 -3.37 -1.93
C MET A 83 13.11 -3.88 -0.66
N LYS A 84 13.57 -2.97 0.22
CA LYS A 84 13.95 -3.34 1.59
C LYS A 84 12.67 -3.40 2.41
N ARG A 85 12.40 -4.54 3.04
CA ARG A 85 11.33 -4.69 4.03
C ARG A 85 11.46 -3.54 5.04
N PRO A 86 10.38 -2.84 5.42
CA PRO A 86 10.43 -1.89 6.53
C PRO A 86 11.00 -2.60 7.76
N GLY A 87 12.23 -2.26 8.16
CA GLY A 87 12.93 -2.89 9.30
C GLY A 87 14.30 -3.53 9.04
N TYR A 88 15.01 -3.25 7.94
CA TYR A 88 16.43 -3.67 7.81
C TYR A 88 17.36 -2.47 7.71
N ASN A 89 18.16 -2.31 8.77
CA ASN A 89 19.08 -1.23 9.08
C ASN A 89 20.06 -0.99 7.92
N ALA A 90 20.35 0.27 7.64
CA ALA A 90 21.64 0.63 7.05
C ALA A 90 22.69 0.34 8.13
N SER A 91 23.27 -0.85 8.14
CA SER A 91 24.61 -1.00 8.68
C SER A 91 25.55 -0.64 7.55
N ASP A 92 25.99 0.62 7.56
CA ASP A 92 27.35 0.97 7.23
C ASP A 92 28.29 -0.12 7.74
N SER A 93 28.71 -1.00 6.85
CA SER A 93 29.95 -1.74 7.02
C SER A 93 30.74 -1.47 5.76
N ASP A 94 31.07 -0.19 5.59
CA ASP A 94 32.22 0.22 4.81
C ASP A 94 33.44 -0.41 5.49
N SER A 95 34.00 -1.42 4.85
CA SER A 95 35.36 -1.86 5.11
C SER A 95 36.08 -1.85 3.78
N ASP A 96 36.23 -0.62 3.27
CA ASP A 96 37.30 -0.23 2.38
C ASP A 96 38.61 -0.29 3.17
N GLU A 97 39.42 -1.32 2.96
CA GLU A 97 40.88 -1.20 2.96
C GLU A 97 41.41 -2.06 1.82
N ALA A 98 41.43 -1.48 0.63
CA ALA A 98 42.49 -1.75 -0.31
C ALA A 98 43.80 -1.28 0.35
N ASN A 99 44.72 -2.20 0.60
CA ASN A 99 46.13 -1.85 0.56
C ASN A 99 46.82 -2.68 -0.52
N ASP A 100 47.54 -1.92 -1.32
CA ASP A 100 48.25 -2.25 -2.54
C ASP A 100 49.53 -3.04 -2.21
N ASP A 101 50.29 -3.33 -3.26
CA ASP A 101 51.71 -3.71 -3.25
C ASP A 101 52.11 -5.20 -3.26
N ALA A 102 52.45 -5.58 -4.49
CA ALA A 102 53.50 -6.45 -4.97
C ALA A 102 54.56 -6.99 -3.98
N ASN A 103 55.14 -8.12 -4.44
CA ASN A 103 56.49 -8.65 -4.17
C ASN A 103 56.61 -9.74 -3.09
N GLN A 104 56.47 -11.01 -3.52
CA GLN A 104 57.58 -11.96 -3.70
C GLN A 104 57.10 -13.30 -4.26
#